data_AF-A0A2C6ALI5-F1
#
_entry.id   AF-A0A2C6ALI5-F1
#
_cell.length_a   1.000
_cell.length_b   1.000
_cell.length_c   1.000
_cell.angle_alpha   90.00
_cell.angle_beta   90.00
_cell.angle_gamma   90.00
#
_symmetry.space_group_name_H-M   'P 1'
#
loop_
_entity.id
_entity.type
_entity.pdbx_description
1 polymer ?
#
loop_
_entity_poly.entity_id
_entity_poly.type
_entity_poly.pdbx_seq_one_letter_code
_entity_poly.pdbx_strand_id
1 'polypeptide(L)'
;MPLQKPPPRPFYAIAHRVLMSYGVRAALAHGANALEIDVHPWRHDKWYADHDGLPTSKGDSVETIFETVAAERRAGKNVIFVWLDIKDPDNCGRWEDRCNIERLRSLARGILEPVGVKVLYGFYSPKGRGFSIIRDSLNDNEAISLEGNADEVRKEYERGGPGEKRKRVMSKGLFYPVLNFGSCETEKKGICPQLRKASESNFFGKVFGWTITRRQQARAELLMRDAYVDGLIYGFVATHYYDHAHTRQSLSYITDWIKRNPEKRYLATIKDQPW
;
A
#
# COMPACT_ATOMS: atom_id res chain seq x y z
N MET A 1 -6.07 35.19 20.29
CA MET A 1 -5.76 34.74 18.91
C MET A 1 -6.52 33.46 18.64
N PRO A 2 -7.34 33.35 17.59
CA PRO A 2 -7.97 32.08 17.24
C PRO A 2 -6.89 31.08 16.84
N LEU A 3 -6.93 29.87 17.41
CA LEU A 3 -6.04 28.76 17.05
C LEU A 3 -6.19 28.47 15.55
N GLN A 4 -5.10 28.65 14.80
CA GLN A 4 -5.06 28.34 13.38
C GLN A 4 -5.31 26.84 13.20
N LYS A 5 -6.36 26.47 12.45
CA LYS A 5 -6.66 25.07 12.16
C LYS A 5 -5.47 24.45 11.41
N PRO A 6 -5.03 23.23 11.75
CA PRO A 6 -3.97 22.57 11.02
C PRO A 6 -4.36 22.41 9.54
N PRO A 7 -3.41 22.50 8.60
CA PRO A 7 -3.69 22.31 7.18
C PRO A 7 -4.22 20.89 6.91
N PRO A 8 -5.06 20.71 5.87
CA PRO A 8 -5.54 19.39 5.50
C PRO A 8 -4.35 18.48 5.12
N ARG A 9 -4.49 17.17 5.35
CA ARG A 9 -3.43 16.19 5.06
C ARG A 9 -3.72 15.42 3.76
N PRO A 10 -2.69 15.00 3.01
CA PRO A 10 -2.88 14.15 1.83
C PRO A 10 -3.47 12.79 2.23
N PHE A 11 -4.29 12.22 1.36
CA PHE A 11 -4.89 10.90 1.52
C PHE A 11 -4.63 10.00 0.30
N TYR A 12 -4.24 8.76 0.55
CA TYR A 12 -3.92 7.79 -0.49
C TYR A 12 -5.06 6.80 -0.70
N ALA A 13 -5.66 6.84 -1.90
CA ALA A 13 -6.62 5.85 -2.38
C ALA A 13 -5.86 4.79 -3.16
N ILE A 14 -5.64 3.64 -2.52
CA ILE A 14 -4.77 2.58 -3.01
C ILE A 14 -5.63 1.48 -3.66
N ALA A 15 -5.50 1.27 -4.97
CA ALA A 15 -6.25 0.21 -5.64
C ALA A 15 -5.70 -1.17 -5.24
N HIS A 16 -6.58 -2.06 -4.79
CA HIS A 16 -6.21 -3.40 -4.30
C HIS A 16 -5.94 -4.41 -5.42
N ARG A 17 -4.93 -5.26 -5.21
CA ARG A 17 -4.63 -6.47 -5.99
C ARG A 17 -4.55 -6.17 -7.49
N VAL A 18 -3.71 -5.21 -7.87
CA VAL A 18 -3.55 -4.79 -9.27
C VAL A 18 -2.56 -5.70 -9.98
N LEU A 19 -3.05 -6.84 -10.46
CA LEU A 19 -2.19 -7.90 -11.02
C LEU A 19 -2.01 -7.86 -12.55
N MET A 20 -2.75 -6.99 -13.24
CA MET A 20 -2.80 -6.93 -14.70
C MET A 20 -2.62 -5.49 -15.19
N SER A 21 -1.99 -5.33 -16.36
CA SER A 21 -1.76 -4.02 -16.98
C SER A 21 -3.05 -3.26 -17.27
N TYR A 22 -4.12 -3.96 -17.66
CA TYR A 22 -5.44 -3.33 -17.78
C TYR A 22 -6.00 -2.87 -16.43
N GLY A 23 -5.66 -3.56 -15.34
CA GLY A 23 -6.03 -3.20 -13.98
C GLY A 23 -5.36 -1.90 -13.54
N VAL A 24 -4.07 -1.72 -13.89
CA VAL A 24 -3.34 -0.45 -13.71
C VAL A 24 -4.08 0.70 -14.38
N ARG A 25 -4.39 0.55 -15.68
CA ARG A 25 -5.09 1.58 -16.45
C ARG A 25 -6.47 1.89 -15.88
N ALA A 26 -7.24 0.86 -15.53
CA ALA A 26 -8.57 1.02 -14.93
C ALA A 26 -8.49 1.77 -13.58
N ALA A 27 -7.61 1.34 -12.67
CA ALA A 27 -7.45 1.96 -11.37
C ALA A 27 -7.07 3.46 -11.48
N LEU A 28 -6.11 3.79 -12.34
CA LEU A 28 -5.67 5.17 -12.55
C LEU A 28 -6.71 6.01 -13.31
N ALA A 29 -7.48 5.41 -14.21
CA ALA A 29 -8.62 6.07 -14.87
C ALA A 29 -9.76 6.36 -13.88
N HIS A 30 -9.96 5.52 -12.87
CA HIS A 30 -10.95 5.76 -11.82
C HIS A 30 -10.53 6.86 -10.84
N GLY A 31 -9.22 7.09 -10.69
CA GLY A 31 -8.67 8.12 -9.79
C GLY A 31 -7.89 7.56 -8.60
N ALA A 32 -7.47 6.29 -8.63
CA ALA A 32 -6.46 5.80 -7.68
C ALA A 32 -5.19 6.66 -7.79
N ASN A 33 -4.57 6.97 -6.67
CA ASN A 33 -3.28 7.68 -6.62
C ASN A 33 -2.13 6.79 -6.12
N ALA A 34 -2.44 5.53 -5.79
CA ALA A 34 -1.47 4.48 -5.49
C ALA A 34 -2.06 3.11 -5.85
N LEU A 35 -1.19 2.11 -6.02
CA LEU A 35 -1.57 0.76 -6.43
C LEU A 35 -0.94 -0.24 -5.47
N GLU A 36 -1.70 -1.18 -4.93
CA GLU A 36 -1.18 -2.35 -4.24
C GLU A 36 -1.12 -3.53 -5.22
N ILE A 37 0.03 -4.20 -5.24
CA ILE A 37 0.38 -5.26 -6.18
C ILE A 37 0.99 -6.39 -5.36
N ASP A 38 0.29 -7.52 -5.27
CA ASP A 38 0.92 -8.75 -4.79
C ASP A 38 2.01 -9.17 -5.75
N VAL A 39 3.21 -9.46 -5.23
CA VAL A 39 4.32 -9.93 -6.05
C VAL A 39 4.89 -11.22 -5.51
N HIS A 40 4.99 -12.23 -6.37
CA HIS A 40 5.55 -13.53 -6.02
C HIS A 40 6.74 -13.87 -6.94
N PRO A 41 7.86 -14.38 -6.39
CA PRO A 41 8.98 -14.85 -7.19
C PRO A 41 8.69 -16.26 -7.72
N TRP A 42 8.88 -16.46 -9.02
CA TRP A 42 8.79 -17.77 -9.65
C TRP A 42 10.19 -18.31 -9.94
N ARG A 43 10.58 -19.40 -9.27
CA ARG A 43 11.90 -20.03 -9.44
C ARG A 43 12.18 -20.32 -10.91
N HIS A 44 13.41 -20.05 -11.33
CA HIS A 44 13.90 -20.21 -12.70
C HIS A 44 13.25 -19.31 -13.77
N ASP A 45 12.32 -18.43 -13.41
CA ASP A 45 11.67 -17.50 -14.33
C ASP A 45 11.92 -16.05 -13.92
N LYS A 46 10.97 -15.40 -13.22
CA LYS A 46 11.04 -14.00 -12.78
C LYS A 46 9.96 -13.68 -11.74
N TRP A 47 9.84 -12.41 -11.39
CA TRP A 47 8.75 -11.89 -10.56
C TRP A 47 7.46 -11.68 -11.35
N TYR A 48 6.33 -12.09 -10.77
CA TYR A 48 5.00 -11.86 -11.31
C TYR A 48 4.13 -11.12 -10.31
N ALA A 49 3.19 -10.34 -10.84
CA ALA A 49 2.11 -9.82 -10.03
C ALA A 49 1.15 -10.97 -9.74
N ASP A 50 1.28 -11.56 -8.56
CA ASP A 50 0.68 -12.83 -8.20
C ASP A 50 0.53 -12.93 -6.68
N HIS A 51 -0.69 -13.23 -6.25
CA HIS A 51 -1.07 -13.28 -4.85
C HIS A 51 -0.80 -14.65 -4.21
N ASP A 52 -0.94 -15.74 -4.96
CA ASP A 52 -0.94 -17.10 -4.39
C ASP A 52 0.27 -17.94 -4.82
N GLY A 53 1.07 -17.47 -5.79
CA GLY A 53 2.21 -18.24 -6.31
C GLY A 53 1.78 -19.46 -7.13
N LEU A 54 0.55 -19.44 -7.66
CA LEU A 54 -0.06 -20.54 -8.39
C LEU A 54 -0.30 -20.14 -9.86
N PRO A 55 -0.29 -21.10 -10.80
CA PRO A 55 -0.52 -20.78 -12.21
C PRO A 55 -1.88 -20.10 -12.47
N THR A 56 -2.87 -20.33 -11.60
CA THR A 56 -4.21 -19.76 -11.69
C THR A 56 -4.35 -18.35 -11.11
N SER A 57 -3.38 -17.89 -10.30
CA SER A 57 -3.35 -16.56 -9.68
C SER A 57 -2.33 -15.62 -10.33
N LYS A 58 -1.44 -16.18 -11.16
CA LYS A 58 -0.40 -15.48 -11.90
C LYS A 58 -0.97 -14.44 -12.86
N GLY A 59 -0.68 -13.17 -12.60
CA GLY A 59 -0.94 -12.06 -13.51
C GLY A 59 0.23 -11.76 -14.44
N ASP A 60 0.34 -10.49 -14.85
CA ASP A 60 1.45 -10.02 -15.69
C ASP A 60 2.79 -10.09 -14.92
N SER A 61 3.90 -10.07 -15.65
CA SER A 61 5.21 -9.93 -15.01
C SER A 61 5.33 -8.59 -14.30
N VAL A 62 6.10 -8.52 -13.21
CA VAL A 62 6.30 -7.26 -12.47
C VAL A 62 6.91 -6.17 -13.37
N GLU A 63 7.82 -6.56 -14.26
CA GLU A 63 8.41 -5.65 -15.25
C GLU A 63 7.33 -5.02 -16.14
N THR A 64 6.41 -5.82 -16.68
CA THR A 64 5.27 -5.35 -17.50
C THR A 64 4.34 -4.42 -16.72
N ILE A 65 4.05 -4.73 -15.45
CA ILE A 65 3.24 -3.86 -14.58
C ILE A 65 3.97 -2.53 -14.35
N PHE A 66 5.27 -2.55 -14.05
CA PHE A 66 6.04 -1.33 -13.80
C PHE A 66 6.16 -0.46 -15.05
N GLU A 67 6.38 -1.07 -16.22
CA GLU A 67 6.38 -0.36 -17.51
C GLU A 67 5.02 0.29 -17.78
N THR A 68 3.92 -0.40 -17.48
CA THR A 68 2.57 0.15 -17.62
C THR A 68 2.35 1.32 -16.66
N VAL A 69 2.73 1.18 -15.39
CA VAL A 69 2.65 2.28 -14.40
C VAL A 69 3.49 3.47 -14.87
N ALA A 70 4.70 3.23 -15.34
CA ALA A 70 5.60 4.28 -15.81
C ALA A 70 5.06 4.99 -17.06
N ALA A 71 4.44 4.25 -17.99
CA ALA A 71 3.77 4.84 -19.15
C ALA A 71 2.59 5.72 -18.75
N GLU A 72 1.72 5.25 -17.86
CA GLU A 72 0.59 6.04 -17.34
C GLU A 72 1.06 7.28 -16.58
N ARG A 73 2.15 7.16 -15.82
CA ARG A 73 2.79 8.28 -15.13
C ARG A 73 3.27 9.35 -16.11
N ARG A 74 3.97 8.96 -17.18
CA ARG A 74 4.42 9.88 -18.25
C ARG A 74 3.24 10.50 -19.01
N ALA A 75 2.14 9.76 -19.14
CA ALA A 75 0.88 10.26 -19.69
C ALA A 75 0.11 11.20 -18.75
N GLY A 76 0.68 11.56 -17.59
CA GLY A 76 0.13 12.55 -16.67
C GLY A 76 -0.79 11.98 -15.59
N LYS A 77 -0.88 10.66 -15.43
CA LYS A 77 -1.65 10.07 -14.32
C LYS A 77 -1.00 10.39 -12.97
N ASN A 78 -1.86 10.53 -11.96
CA ASN A 78 -1.50 10.89 -10.59
C ASN A 78 -1.10 9.68 -9.75
N VAL A 79 -0.31 8.76 -10.29
CA VAL A 79 0.23 7.62 -9.53
C VAL A 79 1.47 8.06 -8.76
N ILE A 80 1.39 7.97 -7.43
CA ILE A 80 2.42 8.47 -6.50
C ILE A 80 3.36 7.36 -6.10
N PHE A 81 2.80 6.20 -5.72
CA PHE A 81 3.58 5.05 -5.35
C PHE A 81 2.89 3.74 -5.72
N VAL A 82 3.71 2.69 -5.81
CA VAL A 82 3.24 1.29 -5.80
C VAL A 82 3.59 0.66 -4.46
N TRP A 83 2.66 -0.09 -3.89
CA TRP A 83 2.89 -0.96 -2.74
C TRP A 83 3.03 -2.37 -3.26
N LEU A 84 4.23 -2.94 -3.11
CA LEU A 84 4.53 -4.32 -3.44
C LEU A 84 4.24 -5.18 -2.21
N ASP A 85 3.13 -5.91 -2.19
CA ASP A 85 2.87 -6.92 -1.17
C ASP A 85 3.69 -8.18 -1.51
N ILE A 86 4.89 -8.26 -0.94
CA ILE A 86 5.87 -9.28 -1.32
C ILE A 86 5.51 -10.61 -0.68
N LYS A 87 5.20 -11.58 -1.55
CA LYS A 87 5.03 -12.98 -1.19
C LYS A 87 6.38 -13.70 -1.27
N ASP A 88 6.70 -14.47 -0.25
CA ASP A 88 7.89 -15.33 -0.16
C ASP A 88 9.21 -14.70 -0.66
N PRO A 89 9.68 -13.61 -0.01
CA PRO A 89 10.82 -12.81 -0.49
C PRO A 89 12.15 -13.57 -0.59
N ASP A 90 12.24 -14.74 0.03
CA ASP A 90 13.43 -15.62 0.06
C ASP A 90 13.25 -16.92 -0.75
N ASN A 91 12.17 -17.05 -1.52
CA ASN A 91 11.95 -18.25 -2.34
C ASN A 91 13.10 -18.47 -3.36
N CYS A 92 13.66 -17.36 -3.87
CA CYS A 92 14.83 -17.35 -4.73
C CYS A 92 16.06 -16.83 -3.95
N GLY A 93 17.12 -17.63 -3.95
CA GLY A 93 18.39 -17.32 -3.31
C GLY A 93 19.22 -16.28 -4.06
N ARG A 94 20.38 -15.93 -3.49
CA ARG A 94 21.29 -14.92 -4.04
C ARG A 94 21.66 -15.15 -5.51
N TRP A 95 21.82 -16.40 -5.90
CA TRP A 95 22.30 -16.80 -7.23
C TRP A 95 21.19 -16.88 -8.29
N GLU A 96 19.92 -16.75 -7.89
CA GLU A 96 18.76 -16.77 -8.78
C GLU A 96 18.39 -15.33 -9.21
N ASP A 97 19.28 -14.72 -9.98
CA ASP A 97 19.26 -13.29 -10.36
C ASP A 97 17.99 -12.80 -11.08
N ARG A 98 17.16 -13.70 -11.60
CA ARG A 98 15.90 -13.34 -12.26
C ARG A 98 14.71 -13.19 -11.30
N CYS A 99 14.75 -13.84 -10.13
CA CYS A 99 13.63 -13.88 -9.19
C CYS A 99 14.03 -13.58 -7.74
N ASN A 100 15.31 -13.28 -7.46
CA ASN A 100 15.73 -12.83 -6.14
C ASN A 100 15.20 -11.41 -5.82
N ILE A 101 15.26 -11.03 -4.54
CA ILE A 101 14.76 -9.74 -4.07
C ILE A 101 15.48 -8.54 -4.70
N GLU A 102 16.79 -8.67 -5.00
CA GLU A 102 17.56 -7.59 -5.61
C GLU A 102 17.05 -7.28 -7.02
N ARG A 103 16.59 -8.27 -7.76
CA ARG A 103 15.98 -8.07 -9.07
C ARG A 103 14.69 -7.27 -8.97
N LEU A 104 13.81 -7.57 -8.01
CA LEU A 104 12.59 -6.80 -7.78
C LEU A 104 12.91 -5.34 -7.48
N ARG A 105 13.84 -5.09 -6.55
CA ARG A 105 14.32 -3.74 -6.21
C ARG A 105 14.93 -3.02 -7.41
N SER A 106 15.72 -3.73 -8.21
CA SER A 106 16.37 -3.16 -9.40
C SER A 106 15.36 -2.80 -10.49
N LEU A 107 14.31 -3.59 -10.69
CA LEU A 107 13.19 -3.27 -11.58
C LEU A 107 12.45 -2.01 -11.10
N ALA A 108 12.14 -1.94 -9.79
CA ALA A 108 11.51 -0.76 -9.18
C ALA A 108 12.34 0.51 -9.43
N ARG A 109 13.63 0.47 -9.11
CA ARG A 109 14.57 1.57 -9.31
C ARG A 109 14.77 1.95 -10.77
N GLY A 110 14.87 0.96 -11.65
CA GLY A 110 15.14 1.18 -13.07
C GLY A 110 13.95 1.72 -13.85
N ILE A 111 12.71 1.38 -13.43
CA ILE A 111 11.50 1.66 -14.20
C ILE A 111 10.64 2.75 -13.56
N LEU A 112 10.43 2.69 -12.24
CA LEU A 112 9.47 3.55 -11.54
C LEU A 112 10.10 4.86 -11.03
N GLU A 113 11.30 4.80 -10.48
CA GLU A 113 11.96 5.99 -9.93
C GLU A 113 12.24 7.09 -10.98
N PRO A 114 12.67 6.78 -12.22
CA PRO A 114 12.95 7.81 -13.23
C PRO A 114 11.72 8.63 -13.63
N VAL A 115 10.52 8.09 -13.42
CA VAL A 115 9.24 8.79 -13.66
C VAL A 115 8.62 9.33 -12.36
N GLY A 116 9.37 9.24 -11.26
CA GLY A 116 8.98 9.79 -9.96
C GLY A 116 7.94 8.98 -9.20
N VAL A 117 7.73 7.70 -9.53
CA VAL A 117 6.86 6.80 -8.77
C VAL A 117 7.66 6.15 -7.65
N LYS A 118 7.17 6.27 -6.43
CA LYS A 118 7.82 5.73 -5.23
C LYS A 118 7.43 4.27 -4.98
N VAL A 119 8.18 3.55 -4.16
CA VAL A 119 7.92 2.13 -3.85
C VAL A 119 7.80 1.85 -2.35
N LEU A 120 6.69 1.21 -1.97
CA LEU A 120 6.47 0.70 -0.63
C LEU A 120 6.62 -0.82 -0.64
N TYR A 121 7.65 -1.35 0.02
CA TYR A 121 7.85 -2.79 0.14
C TYR A 121 7.10 -3.34 1.35
N GLY A 122 6.02 -4.09 1.09
CA GLY A 122 5.21 -4.75 2.11
C GLY A 122 5.76 -6.13 2.48
N PHE A 123 5.93 -6.37 3.78
CA PHE A 123 6.33 -7.68 4.30
C PHE A 123 5.37 -8.14 5.40
N TYR A 124 4.95 -9.41 5.34
CA TYR A 124 4.24 -10.06 6.44
C TYR A 124 5.14 -10.35 7.64
N SER A 125 6.43 -10.54 7.40
CA SER A 125 7.42 -10.89 8.44
C SER A 125 8.72 -10.14 8.19
N PRO A 126 9.26 -9.43 9.21
CA PRO A 126 10.52 -8.71 9.13
C PRO A 126 11.73 -9.64 9.34
N LYS A 127 11.69 -10.82 8.73
CA LYS A 127 12.70 -11.87 8.87
C LYS A 127 13.24 -12.25 7.51
N GLY A 128 14.38 -12.91 7.52
CA GLY A 128 14.99 -13.46 6.31
C GLY A 128 15.86 -12.45 5.57
N ARG A 129 16.44 -12.94 4.48
CA ARG A 129 17.44 -12.19 3.71
C ARG A 129 16.76 -11.09 2.90
N GLY A 130 15.60 -11.38 2.31
CA GLY A 130 14.83 -10.47 1.48
C GLY A 130 14.52 -9.16 2.19
N PHE A 131 13.95 -9.26 3.39
CA PHE A 131 13.70 -8.11 4.26
C PHE A 131 14.98 -7.33 4.59
N SER A 132 16.03 -8.04 5.03
CA SER A 132 17.30 -7.41 5.44
C SER A 132 17.92 -6.61 4.29
N ILE A 133 17.94 -7.18 3.08
CA ILE A 133 18.48 -6.52 1.88
C ILE A 133 17.69 -5.27 1.52
N ILE A 134 16.36 -5.33 1.53
CA ILE A 134 15.53 -4.16 1.26
C ILE A 134 15.78 -3.09 2.31
N ARG A 135 15.65 -3.43 3.61
CA ARG A 135 15.89 -2.50 4.72
C ARG A 135 17.23 -1.80 4.64
N ASP A 136 18.31 -2.55 4.45
CA ASP A 136 19.69 -2.02 4.50
C ASP A 136 20.04 -1.16 3.27
N SER A 137 19.17 -1.11 2.27
CA SER A 137 19.44 -0.44 1.01
C SER A 137 18.42 0.63 0.62
N LEU A 138 17.39 0.88 1.44
CA LEU A 138 16.33 1.85 1.13
C LEU A 138 16.89 3.21 0.76
N ASN A 139 16.51 3.72 -0.42
CA ASN A 139 16.79 5.12 -0.80
C ASN A 139 15.64 6.05 -0.40
N ASP A 140 15.67 7.31 -0.83
CA ASP A 140 14.61 8.30 -0.54
C ASP A 140 13.28 8.05 -1.25
N ASN A 141 13.27 7.18 -2.27
CA ASN A 141 12.09 6.80 -3.03
C ASN A 141 11.42 5.53 -2.49
N GLU A 142 11.91 5.00 -1.37
CA GLU A 142 11.49 3.70 -0.86
C GLU A 142 11.15 3.72 0.65
N ALA A 143 10.14 2.93 1.02
CA ALA A 143 9.76 2.68 2.40
C ALA A 143 9.39 1.20 2.61
N ILE A 144 9.23 0.79 3.86
CA ILE A 144 8.77 -0.55 4.24
C ILE A 144 7.39 -0.44 4.89
N SER A 145 6.50 -1.37 4.56
CA SER A 145 5.26 -1.61 5.29
C SER A 145 5.32 -2.94 6.02
N LEU A 146 4.90 -2.93 7.29
CA LEU A 146 4.66 -4.13 8.08
C LEU A 146 3.20 -4.16 8.50
N GLU A 147 2.59 -5.34 8.40
CA GLU A 147 1.22 -5.56 8.85
C GLU A 147 1.18 -6.07 10.29
N GLY A 148 0.23 -5.60 11.10
CA GLY A 148 0.00 -6.20 12.41
C GLY A 148 -0.78 -5.36 13.40
N ASN A 149 -0.55 -5.58 14.69
CA ASN A 149 -1.00 -4.68 15.76
C ASN A 149 0.05 -3.60 16.01
N ALA A 150 -0.36 -2.42 16.47
CA ALA A 150 0.52 -1.24 16.52
C ALA A 150 1.79 -1.47 17.37
N ASP A 151 1.64 -2.07 18.56
CA ASP A 151 2.77 -2.30 19.47
C ASP A 151 3.69 -3.44 18.99
N GLU A 152 3.13 -4.44 18.32
CA GLU A 152 3.92 -5.55 17.75
C GLU A 152 4.78 -5.02 16.60
N VAL A 153 4.15 -4.30 15.66
CA VAL A 153 4.86 -3.72 14.51
C VAL A 153 5.90 -2.68 14.97
N ARG A 154 5.60 -1.88 16.01
CA ARG A 154 6.59 -0.98 16.62
C ARG A 154 7.83 -1.75 17.08
N LYS A 155 7.65 -2.82 17.86
CA LYS A 155 8.76 -3.64 18.37
C LYS A 155 9.59 -4.24 17.24
N GLU A 156 8.95 -4.63 16.14
CA GLU A 156 9.66 -5.12 14.96
C GLU A 156 10.53 -4.04 14.30
N TYR A 157 9.99 -2.82 14.13
CA TYR A 157 10.78 -1.68 13.64
C TYR A 157 11.92 -1.30 14.59
N GLU A 158 11.69 -1.33 15.91
CA GLU A 158 12.72 -1.04 16.92
C GLU A 158 13.83 -2.09 16.93
N ARG A 159 13.51 -3.37 16.67
CA ARG A 159 14.49 -4.46 16.66
C ARG A 159 15.44 -4.39 15.46
N GLY A 160 14.97 -3.87 14.33
CA GLY A 160 15.79 -3.85 13.13
C GLY A 160 15.05 -3.44 11.88
N GLY A 161 14.22 -2.40 11.94
CA GLY A 161 13.64 -1.75 10.78
C GLY A 161 14.37 -0.46 10.40
N PRO A 162 13.84 0.34 9.45
CA PRO A 162 14.48 1.58 9.01
C PRO A 162 14.66 2.58 10.16
N GLY A 163 15.80 3.27 10.21
CA GLY A 163 16.08 4.31 11.21
C GLY A 163 15.19 5.55 11.06
N GLU A 164 14.84 5.91 9.82
CA GLU A 164 14.00 7.07 9.52
C GLU A 164 12.52 6.74 9.71
N LYS A 165 11.83 7.48 10.58
CA LYS A 165 10.38 7.33 10.83
C LYS A 165 9.55 7.35 9.53
N ARG A 166 9.88 8.25 8.59
CA ARG A 166 9.12 8.42 7.34
C ARG A 166 9.05 7.14 6.51
N LYS A 167 10.06 6.27 6.62
CA LYS A 167 10.16 4.98 5.93
C LYS A 167 9.50 3.80 6.67
N ARG A 168 8.86 4.07 7.82
CA ARG A 168 8.13 3.07 8.62
C ARG A 168 6.62 3.20 8.37
N VAL A 169 6.08 2.33 7.54
CA VAL A 169 4.64 2.26 7.29
C VAL A 169 4.05 1.10 8.08
N MET A 170 2.90 1.32 8.70
CA MET A 170 2.11 0.25 9.27
C MET A 170 0.85 0.07 8.45
N SER A 171 0.50 -1.18 8.18
CA SER A 171 -0.81 -1.53 7.65
C SER A 171 -1.59 -2.45 8.57
N LYS A 172 -2.91 -2.43 8.44
CA LYS A 172 -3.76 -3.44 9.06
C LYS A 172 -5.06 -3.61 8.29
N GLY A 173 -5.45 -4.87 8.13
CA GLY A 173 -6.70 -5.22 7.52
C GLY A 173 -7.17 -6.61 7.84
N LEU A 174 -8.17 -7.05 7.09
CA LEU A 174 -8.62 -8.43 7.06
C LEU A 174 -9.43 -8.66 5.78
N PHE A 175 -9.39 -9.88 5.23
CA PHE A 175 -10.24 -10.29 4.11
C PHE A 175 -11.74 -10.08 4.40
N TYR A 176 -12.16 -10.38 5.63
CA TYR A 176 -13.51 -10.08 6.14
C TYR A 176 -13.45 -9.11 7.32
N PRO A 177 -13.36 -7.78 7.09
CA PRO A 177 -13.18 -6.79 8.15
C PRO A 177 -14.24 -6.85 9.25
N VAL A 178 -15.45 -7.31 8.92
CA VAL A 178 -16.57 -7.43 9.89
C VAL A 178 -16.20 -8.32 11.08
N LEU A 179 -15.37 -9.35 10.88
CA LEU A 179 -15.02 -10.31 11.92
C LEU A 179 -14.12 -9.71 13.01
N ASN A 180 -13.41 -8.62 12.72
CA ASN A 180 -12.45 -8.05 13.66
C ASN A 180 -12.29 -6.53 13.50
N PHE A 181 -13.36 -5.81 13.11
CA PHE A 181 -13.25 -4.37 12.87
C PHE A 181 -12.91 -3.61 14.16
N GLY A 182 -13.53 -3.99 15.29
CA GLY A 182 -13.38 -3.33 16.58
C GLY A 182 -14.02 -1.94 16.63
N SER A 183 -13.96 -1.29 17.80
CA SER A 183 -14.35 0.12 17.97
C SER A 183 -13.13 1.02 17.95
N CYS A 184 -13.22 2.12 17.20
CA CYS A 184 -12.19 3.16 17.13
C CYS A 184 -12.04 3.92 18.45
N GLU A 185 -12.96 3.76 19.41
CA GLU A 185 -12.97 4.46 20.69
C GLU A 185 -12.11 3.78 21.76
N THR A 186 -11.57 2.60 21.47
CA THR A 186 -10.78 1.80 22.42
C THR A 186 -9.38 1.55 21.88
N GLU A 187 -8.44 1.17 22.74
CA GLU A 187 -7.11 0.68 22.32
C GLU A 187 -7.03 -0.85 22.20
N LYS A 188 -8.17 -1.54 22.24
CA LYS A 188 -8.24 -3.02 22.25
C LYS A 188 -7.82 -3.61 20.90
N LYS A 189 -7.88 -4.95 20.80
CA LYS A 189 -7.68 -5.67 19.54
C LYS A 189 -8.75 -5.26 18.51
N GLY A 190 -8.39 -5.32 17.23
CA GLY A 190 -9.26 -5.02 16.10
C GLY A 190 -8.57 -4.14 15.06
N ILE A 191 -9.21 -3.94 13.90
CA ILE A 191 -8.68 -3.15 12.80
C ILE A 191 -8.64 -1.66 13.19
N CYS A 192 -9.80 -1.07 13.50
CA CYS A 192 -9.87 0.36 13.83
C CYS A 192 -9.04 0.78 15.05
N PRO A 193 -9.13 0.12 16.22
CA PRO A 193 -8.39 0.56 17.40
C PRO A 193 -6.87 0.51 17.21
N GLN A 194 -6.36 -0.49 16.48
CA GLN A 194 -4.92 -0.61 16.22
C GLN A 194 -4.43 0.41 15.18
N LEU A 195 -5.21 0.69 14.13
CA LEU A 195 -4.89 1.75 13.19
C LEU A 195 -4.89 3.12 13.87
N ARG A 196 -5.88 3.39 14.74
CA ARG A 196 -5.93 4.63 15.52
C ARG A 196 -4.70 4.77 16.42
N LYS A 197 -4.40 3.73 17.20
CA LYS A 197 -3.24 3.69 18.10
C LYS A 197 -1.94 3.97 17.33
N ALA A 198 -1.79 3.40 16.14
CA ALA A 198 -0.64 3.65 15.29
C ALA A 198 -0.57 5.12 14.83
N SER A 199 -1.66 5.68 14.34
CA SER A 199 -1.74 7.08 13.87
C SER A 199 -1.44 8.08 14.98
N GLU A 200 -1.95 7.84 16.20
CA GLU A 200 -1.75 8.72 17.36
C GLU A 200 -0.34 8.59 17.97
N SER A 201 0.33 7.45 17.77
CA SER A 201 1.64 7.19 18.40
C SER A 201 2.79 8.06 17.91
N ASN A 202 2.65 8.72 16.76
CA ASN A 202 3.71 9.47 16.10
C ASN A 202 4.97 8.64 15.77
N PHE A 203 4.92 7.30 15.85
CA PHE A 203 6.06 6.42 15.56
C PHE A 203 6.17 6.04 14.08
N PHE A 204 5.04 5.97 13.38
CA PHE A 204 4.96 5.59 11.96
C PHE A 204 4.94 6.83 11.06
N GLY A 205 5.57 6.71 9.89
CA GLY A 205 5.54 7.74 8.85
C GLY A 205 4.19 7.80 8.12
N LYS A 206 3.55 6.64 7.95
CA LYS A 206 2.19 6.48 7.41
C LYS A 206 1.48 5.28 8.04
N VAL A 207 0.16 5.35 8.10
CA VAL A 207 -0.71 4.25 8.55
C VAL A 207 -1.81 3.99 7.52
N PHE A 208 -1.92 2.75 7.05
CA PHE A 208 -2.88 2.33 6.02
C PHE A 208 -3.83 1.23 6.48
N GLY A 209 -5.12 1.36 6.12
CA GLY A 209 -6.12 0.33 6.37
C GLY A 209 -6.49 -0.45 5.10
N TRP A 210 -6.89 -1.72 5.25
CA TRP A 210 -7.33 -2.55 4.12
C TRP A 210 -8.35 -3.65 4.52
N THR A 211 -9.12 -4.24 3.60
CA THR A 211 -9.52 -3.72 2.28
C THR A 211 -10.95 -3.18 2.39
N ILE A 212 -11.21 -2.00 1.81
CA ILE A 212 -12.53 -1.41 1.72
C ILE A 212 -13.24 -1.88 0.44
N THR A 213 -14.42 -2.46 0.63
CA THR A 213 -15.28 -2.98 -0.43
C THR A 213 -16.57 -2.17 -0.57
N ARG A 214 -17.34 -2.48 -1.61
CA ARG A 214 -18.63 -1.84 -1.98
C ARG A 214 -19.73 -1.87 -0.91
N ARG A 215 -19.52 -2.52 0.24
CA ARG A 215 -20.51 -2.63 1.33
C ARG A 215 -19.99 -2.02 2.63
N GLN A 216 -18.92 -1.23 2.56
CA GLN A 216 -18.14 -0.83 3.74
C GLN A 216 -17.98 0.68 3.86
N GLN A 217 -18.87 1.48 3.26
CA GLN A 217 -18.84 2.94 3.37
C GLN A 217 -18.67 3.42 4.82
N ALA A 218 -19.54 2.99 5.74
CA ALA A 218 -19.47 3.39 7.14
C ALA A 218 -18.11 3.04 7.78
N ARG A 219 -17.49 1.91 7.41
CA ARG A 219 -16.17 1.51 7.92
C ARG A 219 -15.05 2.37 7.34
N ALA A 220 -15.11 2.68 6.04
CA ALA A 220 -14.17 3.60 5.42
C ALA A 220 -14.21 4.97 6.12
N GLU A 221 -15.40 5.50 6.34
CA GLU A 221 -15.58 6.79 7.03
C GLU A 221 -15.05 6.75 8.47
N LEU A 222 -15.28 5.66 9.22
CA LEU A 222 -14.70 5.48 10.56
C LEU A 222 -13.16 5.45 10.54
N LEU A 223 -12.55 4.75 9.58
CA LEU A 223 -11.09 4.70 9.49
C LEU A 223 -10.50 6.08 9.14
N MET A 224 -11.14 6.82 8.24
CA MET A 224 -10.71 8.16 7.83
C MET A 224 -10.92 9.19 8.94
N ARG A 225 -12.06 9.14 9.63
CA ARG A 225 -12.45 10.11 10.65
C ARG A 225 -11.80 9.84 12.01
N ASP A 226 -11.83 8.59 12.45
CA ASP A 226 -11.54 8.24 13.86
C ASP A 226 -10.21 7.47 14.02
N ALA A 227 -9.83 6.64 13.05
CA ALA A 227 -8.49 6.02 13.07
C ALA A 227 -7.40 6.90 12.46
N TYR A 228 -7.79 8.02 11.82
CA TYR A 228 -6.90 9.01 11.22
C TYR A 228 -5.89 8.44 10.22
N VAL A 229 -6.22 7.32 9.56
CA VAL A 229 -5.34 6.69 8.56
C VAL A 229 -4.96 7.68 7.46
N ASP A 230 -3.79 7.47 6.87
CA ASP A 230 -3.29 8.29 5.77
C ASP A 230 -3.75 7.76 4.40
N GLY A 231 -4.28 6.54 4.37
CA GLY A 231 -4.74 5.91 3.13
C GLY A 231 -5.51 4.62 3.38
N LEU A 232 -6.26 4.22 2.36
CA LEU A 232 -7.05 3.00 2.36
C LEU A 232 -6.83 2.22 1.07
N ILE A 233 -6.61 0.93 1.22
CA ILE A 233 -6.73 -0.03 0.12
C ILE A 233 -8.21 -0.27 -0.14
N TYR A 234 -8.63 -0.17 -1.41
CA TYR A 234 -10.01 -0.36 -1.82
C TYR A 234 -10.13 -1.24 -3.07
N GLY A 235 -11.27 -1.91 -3.21
CA GLY A 235 -11.61 -2.70 -4.39
C GLY A 235 -12.28 -4.02 -4.05
N PHE A 236 -12.00 -5.03 -4.87
CA PHE A 236 -12.42 -6.40 -4.60
C PHE A 236 -11.57 -7.01 -3.49
N VAL A 237 -12.07 -8.05 -2.81
CA VAL A 237 -11.23 -8.81 -1.85
C VAL A 237 -10.62 -10.06 -2.50
N ALA A 238 -11.40 -10.75 -3.34
CA ALA A 238 -11.08 -12.09 -3.81
C ALA A 238 -10.51 -12.16 -5.24
N THR A 239 -10.46 -11.05 -5.95
CA THR A 239 -10.01 -11.01 -7.36
C THR A 239 -9.23 -9.74 -7.62
N HIS A 240 -8.44 -9.74 -8.68
CA HIS A 240 -7.62 -8.60 -9.08
C HIS A 240 -8.47 -7.44 -9.58
N TYR A 241 -7.86 -6.27 -9.62
CA TYR A 241 -8.53 -5.05 -10.06
C TYR A 241 -8.85 -5.08 -11.57
N TYR A 242 -10.08 -4.70 -11.92
CA TYR A 242 -10.50 -4.41 -13.29
C TYR A 242 -11.60 -3.34 -13.27
N ASP A 243 -11.96 -2.81 -14.44
CA ASP A 243 -13.05 -1.84 -14.55
C ASP A 243 -14.38 -2.49 -14.19
N HIS A 244 -14.95 -2.05 -13.07
CA HIS A 244 -16.21 -2.57 -12.57
C HIS A 244 -16.92 -1.54 -11.69
N ALA A 245 -18.26 -1.57 -11.69
CA ALA A 245 -19.06 -0.66 -10.86
C ALA A 245 -18.70 -0.75 -9.36
N HIS A 246 -18.36 -1.95 -8.87
CA HIS A 246 -17.97 -2.17 -7.47
C HIS A 246 -16.65 -1.50 -7.08
N THR A 247 -15.65 -1.48 -7.96
CA THR A 247 -14.37 -0.82 -7.68
C THR A 247 -14.54 0.69 -7.69
N ARG A 248 -15.33 1.23 -8.64
CA ARG A 248 -15.73 2.64 -8.67
C ARG A 248 -16.53 3.06 -7.42
N GLN A 249 -17.47 2.23 -6.98
CA GLN A 249 -18.26 2.48 -5.77
C GLN A 249 -17.40 2.48 -4.50
N SER A 250 -16.42 1.57 -4.41
CA SER A 250 -15.52 1.51 -3.25
C SER A 250 -14.60 2.72 -3.18
N LEU A 251 -14.13 3.21 -4.34
CA LEU A 251 -13.40 4.48 -4.43
C LEU A 251 -14.27 5.68 -4.02
N SER A 252 -15.54 5.69 -4.44
CA SER A 252 -16.43 6.83 -4.18
C SER A 252 -16.58 7.11 -2.68
N TYR A 253 -16.54 6.08 -1.82
CA TYR A 253 -16.57 6.28 -0.37
C TYR A 253 -15.42 7.15 0.14
N ILE A 254 -14.23 6.99 -0.43
CA ILE A 254 -13.06 7.80 -0.09
C ILE A 254 -13.21 9.21 -0.66
N THR A 255 -13.52 9.33 -1.96
CA THR A 255 -13.57 10.63 -2.64
C THR A 255 -14.72 11.50 -2.16
N ASP A 256 -15.89 10.92 -1.92
CA ASP A 256 -17.08 11.64 -1.44
C ASP A 256 -16.91 12.09 0.01
N TRP A 257 -16.21 11.31 0.84
CA TRP A 257 -15.88 11.74 2.20
C TRP A 257 -14.88 12.91 2.18
N ILE A 258 -13.83 12.85 1.34
CA ILE A 258 -12.87 13.94 1.17
C ILE A 258 -13.57 15.20 0.67
N LYS A 259 -14.45 15.08 -0.34
CA LYS A 259 -15.22 16.21 -0.87
C LYS A 259 -16.11 16.89 0.18
N ARG A 260 -16.65 16.11 1.13
CA ARG A 260 -17.44 16.61 2.28
C ARG A 260 -16.59 17.13 3.44
N ASN A 261 -15.30 16.84 3.48
CA ASN A 261 -14.39 17.23 4.56
C ASN A 261 -13.05 17.83 4.01
N PRO A 262 -13.10 18.83 3.11
CA PRO A 262 -11.90 19.36 2.45
C PRO A 262 -10.92 20.01 3.42
N GLU A 263 -11.38 20.44 4.59
CA GLU A 263 -10.56 21.01 5.66
C GLU A 263 -9.73 19.96 6.43
N LYS A 264 -10.05 18.66 6.29
CA LYS A 264 -9.35 17.56 6.99
C LYS A 264 -8.38 16.82 6.09
N ARG A 265 -8.79 16.57 4.85
CA ARG A 265 -8.06 15.74 3.89
C ARG A 265 -8.26 16.25 2.47
N TYR A 266 -7.30 15.94 1.61
CA TYR A 266 -7.43 16.01 0.16
C TYR A 266 -6.82 14.74 -0.45
N LEU A 267 -7.22 14.37 -1.67
CA LEU A 267 -6.55 13.28 -2.37
C LEU A 267 -5.12 13.67 -2.69
N ALA A 268 -4.17 12.87 -2.22
CA ALA A 268 -2.76 13.09 -2.47
C ALA A 268 -2.48 13.22 -3.96
N THR A 269 -1.52 14.06 -4.28
CA THR A 269 -1.02 14.33 -5.62
C THR A 269 0.46 13.97 -5.71
N ILE A 270 0.99 14.01 -6.92
CA ILE A 270 2.41 13.75 -7.19
C ILE A 270 3.37 14.77 -6.57
N LYS A 271 2.85 15.86 -6.01
CA LYS A 271 3.63 16.85 -5.25
C LYS A 271 3.83 16.41 -3.79
N ASP A 272 2.98 15.51 -3.32
CA ASP A 272 3.02 14.98 -1.96
C ASP A 272 4.05 13.86 -1.87
N GLN A 273 5.01 14.00 -0.95
CA GLN A 273 5.98 12.96 -0.67
C GLN A 273 5.36 11.96 0.34
N PRO A 274 5.20 10.68 -0.03
CA PRO A 274 4.64 9.69 0.90
C PRO A 274 5.61 9.36 2.04
N TRP A 275 6.91 9.53 1.82
CA TRP A 275 8.00 9.42 2.80
C TRP A 275 9.16 10.34 2.42
#